data_AF-A0AAW7YG43-F1
#
_entry.id   AF-A0AAW7YG43-F1
#
_cell.length_a   1.000
_cell.length_b   1.000
_cell.length_c   1.000
_cell.angle_alpha   90.00
_cell.angle_beta   90.00
_cell.angle_gamma   90.00
#
_symmetry.space_group_name_H-M   'P 1'
#
loop_
_entity.id
_entity.type
_entity.pdbx_description
1 polymer ?
#
loop_
_entity_poly.entity_id
_entity_poly.type
_entity_poly.pdbx_seq_one_letter_code
_entity_poly.pdbx_strand_id
1 'polypeptide(L)' 'MALLMSCIMSFVISVFNVGMVSNIIDIWLNAWSFAFLVAFPAIIIVSPIVHKLVNIVLHEE' A
#
# COMPACT_ATOMS: atom_id res chain seq x y z
N MET A 1 13.79 -2.07 -7.59
CA MET A 1 13.26 -3.31 -6.99
C MET A 1 11.80 -3.20 -6.49
N ALA A 2 11.40 -2.16 -5.75
CA ALA A 2 10.06 -2.09 -5.13
C ALA A 2 8.87 -1.95 -6.10
N LEU A 3 9.04 -1.25 -7.23
CA LEU A 3 7.97 -1.05 -8.22
C LEU A 3 7.46 -2.37 -8.81
N LEU A 4 8.37 -3.24 -9.24
CA LEU A 4 8.06 -4.57 -9.80
C LEU A 4 7.38 -5.48 -8.76
N MET A 5 7.84 -5.46 -7.51
CA MET A 5 7.24 -6.22 -6.42
C MET A 5 5.83 -5.73 -6.06
N SER A 6 5.58 -4.41 -6.04
CA SER A 6 4.24 -3.88 -5.79
C SER A 6 3.26 -4.18 -6.93
N CYS A 7 3.76 -4.16 -8.18
CA CYS A 7 2.97 -4.41 -9.37
C CYS A 7 2.46 -5.87 -9.39
N ILE A 8 3.35 -6.82 -9.11
CA ILE A 8 3.03 -8.25 -9.09
C ILE A 8 2.10 -8.58 -7.91
N MET A 9 2.38 -8.09 -6.70
CA MET A 9 1.52 -8.35 -5.54
C MET A 9 0.12 -7.74 -5.70
N SER A 10 0.01 -6.52 -6.25
CA SER A 10 -1.28 -5.90 -6.55
C SER A 10 -2.08 -6.71 -7.59
N PHE A 11 -1.39 -7.24 -8.61
CA PHE A 11 -2.03 -8.03 -9.66
C PHE A 11 -2.54 -9.37 -9.14
N VAL A 12 -1.74 -10.08 -8.34
CA VAL A 12 -2.13 -11.35 -7.72
C VAL A 12 -3.31 -11.16 -6.77
N ILE A 13 -3.33 -10.12 -5.93
CA ILE A 13 -4.43 -9.84 -5.00
C ILE A 13 -5.72 -9.49 -5.75
N SER A 14 -5.64 -8.74 -6.86
CA SER A 14 -6.81 -8.42 -7.68
C SER A 14 -7.39 -9.65 -8.38
N VAL A 15 -6.53 -10.52 -8.93
CA VAL A 15 -6.96 -11.79 -9.55
C VAL A 15 -7.58 -12.74 -8.52
N PHE A 16 -7.04 -12.78 -7.30
CA PHE A 16 -7.51 -13.69 -6.25
C PHE A 16 -8.83 -13.26 -5.59
N ASN A 17 -9.08 -11.95 -5.47
CA ASN A 17 -10.28 -11.43 -4.76
C ASN A 17 -11.51 -11.28 -5.68
N VAL A 18 -11.32 -10.99 -6.97
CA VAL A 18 -12.42 -10.74 -7.92
C VAL A 18 -12.72 -11.96 -8.81
N GLY A 19 -11.79 -12.91 -8.93
CA GLY A 19 -11.85 -14.00 -9.91
C GLY A 19 -11.52 -13.51 -11.33
N MET A 20 -11.34 -14.42 -12.30
CA MET A 20 -11.07 -14.05 -13.71
C MET A 20 -12.31 -13.42 -14.37
N VAL A 21 -12.53 -12.13 -14.11
CA VAL A 21 -13.55 -11.31 -14.77
C VAL A 21 -12.89 -10.53 -15.91
N SER A 22 -13.59 -10.37 -17.03
CA SER A 22 -13.10 -9.75 -18.27
C SER A 22 -12.53 -8.33 -18.13
N ASN A 23 -12.84 -7.62 -17.04
CA ASN A 23 -12.37 -6.27 -16.74
C ASN A 23 -11.25 -6.18 -15.67
N ILE A 24 -10.54 -7.29 -15.41
CA ILE A 24 -9.57 -7.37 -14.30
C ILE A 24 -8.47 -6.29 -14.37
N ILE A 25 -8.02 -5.92 -15.57
CA ILE A 25 -6.95 -4.93 -15.78
C ILE A 25 -7.44 -3.52 -15.41
N ASP A 26 -8.67 -3.17 -15.79
CA ASP A 26 -9.26 -1.84 -15.54
C ASP A 26 -9.55 -1.65 -14.04
N ILE A 27 -10.05 -2.69 -13.39
CA ILE A 27 -10.29 -2.74 -11.94
C ILE A 27 -8.95 -2.68 -11.19
N TRP A 28 -7.95 -3.44 -11.65
CA TRP A 28 -6.61 -3.45 -11.05
C TRP A 28 -5.95 -2.07 -11.12
N LEU A 29 -6.01 -1.39 -12.26
CA LEU A 29 -5.35 -0.10 -12.45
C LEU A 29 -6.03 1.00 -11.62
N ASN A 30 -7.35 0.96 -11.51
CA ASN A 30 -8.13 1.82 -10.60
C ASN A 30 -7.81 1.55 -9.13
N ALA A 31 -7.86 0.28 -8.70
CA ALA A 31 -7.60 -0.11 -7.32
C ALA A 31 -6.16 0.20 -6.90
N TRP A 32 -5.17 -0.05 -7.77
CA TRP A 32 -3.78 0.28 -7.52
C TRP A 32 -3.56 1.79 -7.40
N SER A 33 -4.15 2.59 -8.30
CA SER A 33 -4.05 4.05 -8.23
C SER A 33 -4.73 4.59 -6.98
N PHE A 34 -5.89 4.05 -6.61
CA PHE A 34 -6.61 4.42 -5.40
C PHE A 34 -5.81 4.05 -4.12
N ALA A 35 -5.26 2.84 -4.06
CA ALA A 35 -4.41 2.42 -2.95
C ALA A 35 -3.16 3.28 -2.83
N PHE A 36 -2.54 3.67 -3.95
CA PHE A 36 -1.39 4.58 -3.95
C PHE A 36 -1.77 5.98 -3.43
N LEU A 37 -2.93 6.50 -3.89
CA LEU A 37 -3.47 7.79 -3.45
C LEU A 37 -3.78 7.81 -1.95
N VAL A 38 -4.23 6.68 -1.38
CA VAL A 38 -4.52 6.54 0.05
C VAL A 38 -3.25 6.27 0.87
N ALA A 39 -2.30 5.50 0.35
CA ALA A 39 -1.06 5.16 1.04
C ALA A 39 -0.17 6.40 1.27
N PHE A 40 -0.12 7.32 0.31
CA PHE A 40 0.71 8.53 0.40
C PHE A 40 0.36 9.42 1.63
N PRO A 41 -0.89 9.88 1.82
CA PRO A 41 -1.27 10.63 3.01
C PRO A 41 -1.20 9.77 4.28
N ALA A 42 -1.49 8.46 4.20
CA ALA A 42 -1.36 7.57 5.35
C ALA A 42 0.08 7.53 5.86
N ILE A 43 1.09 7.42 4.99
CA ILE A 43 2.50 7.43 5.38
C ILE A 43 2.90 8.78 6.00
N ILE A 44 2.43 9.90 5.43
CA ILE A 44 2.73 11.23 5.97
C ILE A 44 2.17 11.39 7.39
N ILE A 45 0.99 10.85 7.67
CA ILE A 45 0.35 10.91 8.99
C ILE A 45 0.96 9.90 9.97
N VAL A 46 1.23 8.68 9.50
CA VAL A 46 1.74 7.59 10.33
C VAL A 46 3.22 7.76 10.66
N SER A 47 4.02 8.32 9.75
CA SER A 47 5.45 8.57 9.97
C SER A 47 5.76 9.30 11.30
N PRO A 48 5.19 10.49 11.60
CA PRO A 48 5.46 11.18 12.86
C PRO A 48 4.94 10.41 14.09
N ILE A 49 3.88 9.60 13.94
CA ILE A 49 3.35 8.76 15.02
C ILE A 49 4.34 7.63 15.34
N VAL A 50 4.88 6.97 14.31
CA VAL A 50 5.90 5.94 14.47
C VAL A 50 7.16 6.54 15.08
N HIS A 51 7.60 7.71 14.63
CA HIS A 51 8.75 8.40 15.23
C HIS A 51 8.53 8.71 16.73
N LYS A 52 7.33 9.17 17.12
CA LYS A 52 6.99 9.39 18.54
C LYS A 52 7.00 8.09 19.33
N LEU A 53 6.40 7.02 18.80
CA LEU A 53 6.36 5.72 19.46
C LEU A 53 7.77 5.13 19.64
N VAL A 54 8.60 5.22 18.60
CA VAL A 54 10.00 4.76 18.64
C VAL A 54 10.79 5.55 19.69
N ASN A 55 10.61 6.88 19.77
CA ASN A 55 11.28 7.70 20.78
C ASN A 55 10.86 7.32 22.22
N ILE A 56 9.57 7.07 22.45
CA ILE A 56 9.06 6.63 23.76
C ILE A 56 9.62 5.25 24.14
N VAL A 57 9.70 4.33 23.17
CA VAL A 57 10.22 2.98 23.40
C VAL A 57 11.73 2.98 23.63
N LEU A 58 12.47 3.85 22.95
CA LEU A 58 13.93 3.88 23.05
C LEU A 58 14.46 4.53 24.33
N HIS A 59 13.66 5.27 25.12
CA HIS A 59 14.11 5.89 26.38
C HIS A 59 15.52 6.50 26.23
N GLU A 60 15.75 7.27 25.16
CA GLU A 60 16.94 8.10 25.12
C GLU A 60 16.65 9.33 25.97
N GLU A 61 17.18 9.28 27.20
CA GLU A 61 17.30 10.42 28.12
C GLU A 61 18.21 11.51 27.55
#